data_AF-A0A7R8NTM6-F1
#
_entry.id   AF-A0A7R8NTM6-F1
#
_cell.length_a   1.000
_cell.length_b   1.000
_cell.length_c   1.000
_cell.angle_alpha   90.00
_cell.angle_beta   90.00
_cell.angle_gamma   90.00
#
_symmetry.space_group_name_H-M   'P 1'
#
loop_
_entity.id
_entity.type
_entity.pdbx_description
1 polymer ?
#
loop_
_entity_poly.entity_id
_entity_poly.type
_entity_poly.pdbx_seq_one_letter_code
_entity_poly.pdbx_strand_id
1 'polypeptide(L)'
;MITRRPLPTVGVMDTEEAATAAETPPAADSSRWFHGCWIAAIALLALFALAAHAVTEFEKSLDGDGQMEQPGRSGSAYQPLGPGATARYEDGLRVTVSRPEAHDDGTYSLTVTYENGTDEDLALDGDSYSPPLDVRAGEASDEDHYAGYDVEWLNYARSTAALSQPLPEDDERTVPLRLKPSRKGIPVTVEVSTPTPGSRDTAHFQLTLG
;
A
#
# COMPACT_ATOMS: atom_id res chain seq x y z
N MET A 1 102.07 -67.31 -29.96
CA MET A 1 101.54 -67.90 -28.70
C MET A 1 100.06 -67.57 -28.60
N ILE A 2 99.25 -68.59 -28.40
CA ILE A 2 97.78 -68.58 -28.35
C ILE A 2 97.33 -68.45 -26.88
N THR A 3 96.41 -67.53 -26.56
CA THR A 3 95.48 -67.70 -25.42
C THR A 3 94.24 -66.80 -25.61
N ARG A 4 93.17 -67.33 -26.22
CA ARG A 4 91.86 -67.72 -25.63
C ARG A 4 91.12 -66.60 -24.85
N ARG A 5 89.97 -66.18 -25.41
CA ARG A 5 88.82 -65.58 -24.69
C ARG A 5 88.08 -66.68 -23.91
N PRO A 6 87.38 -66.35 -22.81
CA PRO A 6 85.91 -66.31 -22.90
C PRO A 6 85.23 -65.21 -22.05
N LEU A 7 84.08 -64.71 -22.52
CA LEU A 7 82.93 -64.24 -21.70
C LEU A 7 82.07 -65.49 -21.39
N PRO A 8 81.25 -65.61 -20.32
CA PRO A 8 80.13 -64.70 -19.93
C PRO A 8 79.90 -64.63 -18.39
N THR A 9 78.89 -63.96 -17.80
CA THR A 9 77.57 -64.56 -17.47
C THR A 9 76.75 -63.55 -16.64
N VAL A 10 75.46 -63.47 -16.95
CA VAL A 10 74.39 -62.76 -16.21
C VAL A 10 73.85 -63.65 -15.07
N GLY A 11 73.54 -63.06 -13.92
CA GLY A 11 72.80 -63.63 -12.78
C GLY A 11 73.16 -62.82 -11.54
N VAL A 12 72.26 -62.20 -10.78
CA VAL A 12 70.98 -62.70 -10.27
C VAL A 12 70.02 -61.52 -10.09
N MET A 13 68.76 -61.80 -10.43
CA MET A 13 67.56 -61.04 -10.11
C MET A 13 67.21 -61.32 -8.65
N ASP A 14 67.25 -60.30 -7.79
CA ASP A 14 66.58 -60.35 -6.49
C ASP A 14 65.52 -59.24 -6.42
N THR A 15 64.32 -59.74 -6.20
CA THR A 15 63.04 -59.10 -6.00
C THR A 15 63.06 -58.22 -4.76
N GLU A 16 62.66 -56.97 -4.88
CA GLU A 16 61.94 -56.30 -3.80
C GLU A 16 60.67 -55.65 -4.34
N GLU A 17 59.59 -56.02 -3.66
CA GLU A 17 58.19 -55.76 -3.91
C GLU A 17 57.74 -54.53 -3.11
N ALA A 18 56.65 -53.92 -3.56
CA ALA A 18 55.82 -52.89 -2.92
C ALA A 18 56.41 -51.45 -2.92
N ALA A 19 55.68 -50.41 -3.31
CA ALA A 19 54.25 -50.21 -3.11
C ALA A 19 53.61 -49.47 -4.30
N THR A 20 52.42 -49.92 -4.66
CA THR A 20 51.47 -49.26 -5.54
C THR A 20 51.01 -47.94 -4.89
N ALA A 21 51.53 -46.80 -5.34
CA ALA A 21 50.83 -45.53 -5.15
C ALA A 21 49.82 -45.41 -6.29
N ALA A 22 48.60 -45.88 -6.05
CA ALA A 22 47.47 -45.45 -6.86
C ALA A 22 47.38 -43.92 -6.73
N GLU A 23 47.57 -43.20 -7.83
CA GLU A 23 47.17 -41.80 -7.91
C GLU A 23 45.66 -41.76 -7.66
N THR A 24 45.29 -41.34 -6.45
CA THR A 24 43.94 -40.97 -6.08
C THR A 24 43.46 -39.92 -7.09
N PRO A 25 42.37 -40.14 -7.85
CA PRO A 25 41.78 -39.06 -8.62
C PRO A 25 41.44 -37.93 -7.65
N PRO A 26 41.60 -36.64 -8.03
CA PRO A 26 41.32 -35.55 -7.11
C PRO A 26 39.93 -35.77 -6.53
N ALA A 27 39.85 -35.86 -5.19
CA ALA A 27 38.59 -35.99 -4.48
C ALA A 27 37.68 -34.91 -5.05
N ALA A 28 36.57 -35.35 -5.64
CA ALA A 28 35.67 -34.48 -6.37
C ALA A 28 35.42 -33.22 -5.53
N ASP A 29 35.64 -32.05 -6.16
CA ASP A 29 35.22 -30.71 -5.71
C ASP A 29 33.67 -30.61 -5.61
N SER A 30 33.01 -31.69 -5.20
CA SER A 30 31.57 -31.84 -5.13
C SER A 30 30.99 -30.88 -4.11
N SER A 31 31.64 -30.67 -2.95
CA SER A 31 31.13 -29.73 -1.95
C SER A 31 31.16 -28.29 -2.43
N ARG A 32 32.20 -27.87 -3.17
CA ARG A 32 32.32 -26.50 -3.71
C ARG A 32 31.29 -26.25 -4.82
N TRP A 33 31.03 -27.25 -5.65
CA TRP A 33 29.94 -27.22 -6.65
C TRP A 33 28.56 -27.13 -5.99
N PHE A 34 28.30 -27.95 -4.97
CA PHE A 34 27.02 -27.94 -4.25
C PHE A 34 26.79 -26.62 -3.51
N HIS A 35 27.80 -26.08 -2.82
CA HIS A 35 27.71 -24.77 -2.15
C HIS A 35 27.56 -23.63 -3.16
N GLY A 36 28.28 -23.66 -4.28
CA GLY A 36 28.12 -22.66 -5.35
C GLY A 36 26.72 -22.70 -5.98
N CYS A 37 26.17 -23.90 -6.19
CA CYS A 37 24.81 -24.08 -6.71
C CYS A 37 23.74 -23.58 -5.73
N TRP A 38 23.93 -23.81 -4.42
CA TRP A 38 23.04 -23.27 -3.38
C TRP A 38 23.11 -21.75 -3.26
N ILE A 39 24.31 -21.17 -3.31
CA ILE A 39 24.48 -19.71 -3.29
C ILE A 39 23.84 -19.09 -4.53
N ALA A 40 24.02 -19.70 -5.71
CA ALA A 40 23.37 -19.26 -6.95
C ALA A 40 21.84 -19.32 -6.85
N ALA A 41 21.28 -20.40 -6.30
CA ALA A 41 19.83 -20.54 -6.10
C ALA A 41 19.27 -19.47 -5.13
N ILE A 42 19.97 -19.18 -4.03
CA ILE A 42 19.59 -18.14 -3.08
C ILE A 42 19.66 -16.77 -3.74
N ALA A 43 20.73 -16.48 -4.48
CA ALA A 43 20.89 -15.22 -5.19
C ALA A 43 19.78 -15.02 -6.24
N LEU A 44 19.43 -16.08 -6.98
CA LEU A 44 18.34 -16.08 -7.96
C LEU A 44 16.98 -15.80 -7.27
N LEU A 45 16.70 -16.45 -6.14
CA LEU A 45 15.49 -16.19 -5.35
C LEU A 45 15.42 -14.75 -4.85
N ALA A 46 16.54 -14.21 -4.35
CA ALA A 46 16.61 -12.83 -3.91
C ALA A 46 16.38 -11.84 -5.07
N LEU A 47 16.93 -12.11 -6.24
CA LEU A 47 16.70 -11.31 -7.45
C LEU A 47 15.25 -11.37 -7.92
N PHE A 48 14.61 -12.54 -7.87
CA PHE A 48 13.19 -12.65 -8.19
C PHE A 48 12.31 -11.90 -7.19
N ALA A 49 12.63 -11.95 -5.89
CA ALA A 49 11.93 -11.18 -4.88
C ALA A 49 12.09 -9.67 -5.11
N LEU A 50 13.30 -9.20 -5.42
CA LEU A 50 13.57 -7.80 -5.76
C LEU A 50 12.88 -7.37 -7.05
N ALA A 51 12.87 -8.21 -8.09
CA ALA A 51 12.18 -7.92 -9.34
C ALA A 51 10.68 -7.86 -9.16
N ALA A 52 10.08 -8.77 -8.37
CA ALA A 52 8.67 -8.73 -8.03
C ALA A 52 8.33 -7.45 -7.26
N HIS A 53 9.12 -7.09 -6.26
CA HIS A 53 8.94 -5.84 -5.52
C HIS A 53 9.06 -4.61 -6.44
N ALA A 54 10.08 -4.54 -7.29
CA ALA A 54 10.26 -3.44 -8.23
C ALA A 54 9.12 -3.32 -9.27
N VAL A 55 8.51 -4.44 -9.69
CA VAL A 55 7.33 -4.41 -10.56
C VAL A 55 6.11 -3.87 -9.81
N THR A 56 5.90 -4.28 -8.55
CA THR A 56 4.81 -3.76 -7.72
C THR A 56 4.97 -2.26 -7.47
N GLU A 57 6.18 -1.79 -7.15
CA GLU A 57 6.48 -0.35 -7.00
C GLU A 57 6.29 0.42 -8.31
N PHE A 58 6.63 -0.19 -9.45
CA PHE A 58 6.43 0.44 -10.77
C PHE A 58 4.94 0.52 -11.14
N GLU A 59 4.16 -0.53 -10.87
CA GLU A 59 2.70 -0.51 -11.05
C GLU A 59 2.08 0.58 -10.16
N LYS A 60 2.53 0.69 -8.91
CA LYS A 60 2.13 1.77 -8.00
C LYS A 60 2.50 3.17 -8.51
N SER A 61 3.67 3.33 -9.13
CA SER A 61 4.09 4.62 -9.71
C SER A 61 3.30 5.06 -10.95
N LEU A 62 2.46 4.17 -11.51
CA LEU A 62 1.51 4.50 -12.57
C LEU A 62 0.12 4.83 -12.03
N ASP A 63 -0.09 4.71 -10.72
CA ASP A 63 -1.37 5.02 -10.09
C ASP A 63 -1.68 6.51 -10.29
N GLY A 64 -2.94 6.81 -10.61
CA GLY A 64 -3.33 8.05 -11.28
C GLY A 64 -3.14 9.32 -10.44
N ASP A 65 -3.40 10.48 -11.04
CA ASP A 65 -3.17 11.79 -10.40
C ASP A 65 -4.17 12.11 -9.25
N GLY A 66 -4.84 11.11 -8.69
CA GLY A 66 -5.85 11.29 -7.64
C GLY A 66 -7.23 11.69 -8.16
N GLN A 67 -7.55 11.43 -9.43
CA GLN A 67 -8.91 11.64 -9.95
C GLN A 67 -9.90 10.64 -9.34
N MET A 68 -11.17 11.03 -9.20
CA MET A 68 -12.18 10.10 -8.71
C MET A 68 -12.57 9.06 -9.78
N GLU A 69 -12.30 7.79 -9.50
CA GLU A 69 -12.74 6.64 -10.31
C GLU A 69 -13.99 6.00 -9.67
N GLN A 70 -15.18 6.39 -10.14
CA GLN A 70 -16.44 5.91 -9.56
C GLN A 70 -17.34 5.20 -10.58
N PRO A 71 -17.79 3.95 -10.32
CA PRO A 71 -18.93 3.40 -11.03
C PRO A 71 -20.21 4.09 -10.55
N GLY A 72 -20.88 4.81 -11.44
CA GLY A 72 -22.18 5.43 -11.17
C GLY A 72 -22.08 6.93 -10.88
N ARG A 73 -22.37 7.35 -9.65
CA ARG A 73 -22.29 8.77 -9.27
C ARG A 73 -20.83 9.18 -9.14
N SER A 74 -20.45 10.29 -9.78
CA SER A 74 -19.05 10.76 -9.80
C SER A 74 -18.54 11.22 -8.43
N GLY A 75 -19.44 11.59 -7.51
CA GLY A 75 -19.06 12.20 -6.25
C GLY A 75 -18.74 13.69 -6.36
N SER A 76 -18.98 14.31 -7.52
CA SER A 76 -18.92 15.76 -7.65
C SER A 76 -20.13 16.43 -6.98
N ALA A 77 -20.05 17.74 -6.77
CA ALA A 77 -21.14 18.56 -6.23
C ALA A 77 -22.48 18.38 -6.98
N TYR A 78 -22.43 18.16 -8.30
CA TYR A 78 -23.63 17.97 -9.14
C TYR A 78 -24.15 16.53 -9.16
N GLN A 79 -23.33 15.56 -8.76
CA GLN A 79 -23.72 14.15 -8.69
C GLN A 79 -23.11 13.49 -7.44
N PRO A 80 -23.53 13.93 -6.24
CA PRO A 80 -22.90 13.55 -4.99
C PRO A 80 -23.17 12.09 -4.63
N LEU A 81 -22.23 11.48 -3.94
CA LEU A 81 -22.35 10.13 -3.38
C LEU A 81 -23.43 10.08 -2.30
N GLY A 82 -24.00 8.89 -2.08
CA GLY A 82 -25.03 8.67 -1.06
C GLY A 82 -24.47 8.16 0.27
N PRO A 83 -25.33 8.01 1.29
CA PRO A 83 -24.93 7.44 2.59
C PRO A 83 -24.48 5.98 2.45
N GLY A 84 -23.31 5.66 3.00
CA GLY A 84 -22.68 4.34 2.90
C GLY A 84 -21.94 4.08 1.59
N ALA A 85 -21.79 5.09 0.72
CA ALA A 85 -20.99 4.99 -0.49
C ALA A 85 -19.51 5.27 -0.21
N THR A 86 -18.67 4.88 -1.17
CA THR A 86 -17.21 5.00 -1.10
C THR A 86 -16.72 5.77 -2.31
N ALA A 87 -16.13 6.96 -2.10
CA ALA A 87 -15.27 7.60 -3.09
C ALA A 87 -14.00 6.77 -3.24
N ARG A 88 -13.54 6.58 -4.47
CA ARG A 88 -12.36 5.80 -4.86
C ARG A 88 -11.61 6.67 -5.82
N TYR A 89 -10.32 6.76 -5.58
CA TYR A 89 -9.41 7.57 -6.33
C TYR A 89 -8.48 6.66 -7.14
N GLU A 90 -8.03 7.15 -8.29
CA GLU A 90 -7.14 6.41 -9.19
C GLU A 90 -5.79 6.07 -8.54
N ASP A 91 -5.40 6.81 -7.51
CA ASP A 91 -4.17 6.60 -6.74
C ASP A 91 -4.28 5.56 -5.63
N GLY A 92 -5.45 4.92 -5.50
CA GLY A 92 -5.70 3.89 -4.48
C GLY A 92 -6.39 4.39 -3.21
N LEU A 93 -6.50 5.71 -2.98
CA LEU A 93 -7.25 6.23 -1.83
C LEU A 93 -8.74 5.87 -1.92
N ARG A 94 -9.33 5.49 -0.78
CA ARG A 94 -10.78 5.28 -0.67
C ARG A 94 -11.33 6.00 0.54
N VAL A 95 -12.47 6.65 0.36
CA VAL A 95 -13.16 7.38 1.43
C VAL A 95 -14.61 6.94 1.51
N THR A 96 -15.00 6.36 2.64
CA THR A 96 -16.36 5.88 2.89
C THR A 96 -17.05 6.72 3.95
N VAL A 97 -18.24 7.23 3.64
CA VAL A 97 -19.09 7.94 4.61
C VAL A 97 -20.22 7.02 5.03
N SER A 98 -20.30 6.69 6.32
CA SER A 98 -21.33 5.78 6.82
C SER A 98 -22.73 6.37 6.74
N ARG A 99 -23.75 5.52 6.89
CA ARG A 99 -25.12 6.01 7.06
C ARG A 99 -25.25 6.76 8.39
N PRO A 100 -26.03 7.85 8.45
CA PRO A 100 -26.31 8.53 9.71
C PRO A 100 -27.11 7.65 10.67
N GLU A 101 -26.69 7.61 11.93
CA GLU A 101 -27.37 6.94 13.04
C GLU A 101 -27.99 7.98 13.97
N ALA A 102 -29.32 7.94 14.12
CA ALA A 102 -30.05 8.88 14.98
C ALA A 102 -29.89 8.54 16.47
N HIS A 103 -29.83 9.58 17.30
CA HIS A 103 -29.82 9.50 18.76
C HIS A 103 -31.08 10.15 19.35
N ASP A 104 -31.44 9.75 20.58
CA ASP A 104 -32.65 10.23 21.27
C ASP A 104 -32.62 11.74 21.58
N ASP A 105 -31.43 12.34 21.63
CA ASP A 105 -31.20 13.78 21.84
C ASP A 105 -31.38 14.62 20.56
N GLY A 106 -31.78 13.99 19.44
CA GLY A 106 -31.96 14.65 18.14
C GLY A 106 -30.66 14.89 17.38
N THR A 107 -29.55 14.31 17.83
CA THR A 107 -28.26 14.33 17.11
C THR A 107 -28.07 13.06 16.28
N TYR A 108 -27.08 13.08 15.40
CA TYR A 108 -26.75 11.99 14.49
C TYR A 108 -25.26 11.67 14.59
N SER A 109 -24.91 10.39 14.64
CA SER A 109 -23.54 9.93 14.48
C SER A 109 -23.32 9.41 13.07
N LEU A 110 -22.17 9.70 12.48
CA LEU A 110 -21.67 9.00 11.30
C LEU A 110 -20.15 8.91 11.38
N THR A 111 -19.55 8.20 10.45
CA THR A 111 -18.10 8.02 10.35
C THR A 111 -17.63 8.31 8.94
N VAL A 112 -16.42 8.86 8.84
CA VAL A 112 -15.68 8.99 7.58
C VAL A 112 -14.47 8.09 7.70
N THR A 113 -14.37 7.09 6.84
CA THR A 113 -13.30 6.09 6.84
C THR A 113 -12.39 6.35 5.65
N TYR A 114 -11.12 6.61 5.93
CA TYR A 114 -10.06 6.76 4.94
C TYR A 114 -9.27 5.45 4.89
N GLU A 115 -9.21 4.81 3.73
CA GLU A 115 -8.35 3.65 3.47
C GLU A 115 -7.22 4.11 2.55
N ASN A 116 -5.98 4.07 3.03
CA ASN A 116 -4.83 4.53 2.26
C ASN A 116 -4.25 3.37 1.44
N GLY A 117 -4.70 3.24 0.20
CA GLY A 117 -4.09 2.34 -0.77
C GLY A 117 -3.00 2.99 -1.63
N THR A 118 -2.55 4.20 -1.29
CA THR A 118 -1.47 4.89 -2.02
C THR A 118 -0.10 4.34 -1.58
N ASP A 119 0.96 4.69 -2.30
CA ASP A 119 2.34 4.24 -2.05
C ASP A 119 3.12 5.09 -1.02
N GLU A 120 2.41 5.97 -0.30
CA GLU A 120 3.02 6.89 0.66
C GLU A 120 2.10 7.18 1.85
N ASP A 121 2.69 7.71 2.93
CA ASP A 121 1.94 8.20 4.08
C ASP A 121 1.08 9.40 3.68
N LEU A 122 -0.23 9.27 3.80
CA LEU A 122 -1.18 10.30 3.42
C LEU A 122 -1.36 11.32 4.54
N ALA A 123 -0.94 12.57 4.32
CA ALA A 123 -1.35 13.67 5.18
C ALA A 123 -2.88 13.87 5.07
N LEU A 124 -3.57 13.99 6.21
CA LEU A 124 -5.03 14.15 6.27
C LEU A 124 -5.45 15.46 6.92
N ASP A 125 -4.50 16.31 7.34
CA ASP A 125 -4.73 17.49 8.16
C ASP A 125 -5.09 18.76 7.37
N GLY A 126 -5.21 18.65 6.04
CA GLY A 126 -5.54 19.79 5.17
C GLY A 126 -4.32 20.68 4.91
N ASP A 127 -4.51 21.69 4.07
CA ASP A 127 -3.67 22.87 4.12
C ASP A 127 -4.38 23.98 4.91
N SER A 128 -3.72 25.13 5.09
CA SER A 128 -4.29 26.24 5.86
C SER A 128 -5.51 26.91 5.19
N TYR A 129 -5.80 26.58 3.93
CA TYR A 129 -6.78 27.26 3.08
C TYR A 129 -8.05 26.44 2.85
N SER A 130 -8.01 25.11 2.98
CA SER A 130 -9.19 24.26 2.88
C SER A 130 -9.14 23.11 3.89
N PRO A 131 -10.12 23.01 4.82
CA PRO A 131 -10.16 21.90 5.75
C PRO A 131 -10.33 20.58 4.99
N PRO A 132 -9.67 19.51 5.47
CA PRO A 132 -9.66 18.22 4.77
C PRO A 132 -11.01 17.49 4.84
N LEU A 133 -11.84 17.90 5.79
CA LEU A 133 -13.17 17.38 6.03
C LEU A 133 -14.05 18.54 6.48
N ASP A 134 -15.13 18.77 5.75
CA ASP A 134 -16.13 19.77 6.10
C ASP A 134 -17.54 19.17 6.08
N VAL A 135 -18.43 19.80 6.85
CA VAL A 135 -19.84 19.41 6.95
C VAL A 135 -20.71 20.65 6.88
N ARG A 136 -21.57 20.69 5.86
CA ARG A 136 -22.48 21.81 5.64
C ARG A 136 -23.93 21.38 5.51
N ALA A 137 -24.82 22.28 5.90
CA ALA A 137 -26.23 22.16 5.60
C ALA A 137 -26.46 22.51 4.12
N GLY A 138 -27.36 21.78 3.46
CA GLY A 138 -27.74 22.03 2.07
C GLY A 138 -27.37 20.90 1.12
N GLU A 139 -27.78 21.07 -0.14
CA GLU A 139 -27.41 20.17 -1.21
C GLU A 139 -25.99 20.47 -1.71
N ALA A 140 -25.30 19.45 -2.20
CA ALA A 140 -23.92 19.58 -2.65
C ALA A 140 -23.77 20.60 -3.79
N SER A 141 -24.79 20.78 -4.63
CA SER A 141 -24.82 21.76 -5.72
C SER A 141 -25.23 23.18 -5.29
N ASP A 142 -25.64 23.39 -4.03
CA ASP A 142 -26.05 24.71 -3.56
C ASP A 142 -24.81 25.62 -3.44
N GLU A 143 -24.69 26.58 -4.35
CA GLU A 143 -23.65 27.62 -4.31
C GLU A 143 -23.91 28.63 -3.18
N ASP A 144 -25.18 28.88 -2.87
CA ASP A 144 -25.62 29.82 -1.85
C ASP A 144 -25.77 29.13 -0.48
N HIS A 145 -24.88 29.48 0.44
CA HIS A 145 -24.80 28.91 1.80
C HIS A 145 -25.98 29.30 2.72
N TYR A 146 -27.03 29.93 2.18
CA TYR A 146 -28.22 30.36 2.90
C TYR A 146 -29.38 29.39 2.68
N ALA A 147 -29.16 28.15 3.09
CA ALA A 147 -30.25 27.28 3.46
C ALA A 147 -30.94 27.87 4.70
N GLY A 148 -32.27 27.96 4.74
CA GLY A 148 -33.01 28.38 5.95
C GLY A 148 -32.95 27.35 7.10
N TYR A 149 -31.82 26.63 7.21
CA TYR A 149 -31.53 25.55 8.12
C TYR A 149 -30.00 25.38 8.23
N ASP A 150 -29.56 24.84 9.38
CA ASP A 150 -28.14 24.75 9.75
C ASP A 150 -27.83 23.35 10.28
N VAL A 151 -26.55 22.99 10.32
CA VAL A 151 -26.05 21.78 10.97
C VAL A 151 -24.87 22.14 11.86
N GLU A 152 -24.92 21.71 13.11
CA GLU A 152 -23.84 21.92 14.07
C GLU A 152 -22.98 20.65 14.17
N TRP A 153 -21.66 20.79 14.04
CA TRP A 153 -20.71 19.69 14.23
C TRP A 153 -20.18 19.67 15.67
N LEU A 154 -20.83 18.87 16.52
CA LEU A 154 -20.65 18.89 17.97
C LEU A 154 -19.28 18.39 18.46
N ASN A 155 -18.63 17.52 17.69
CA ASN A 155 -17.35 16.90 18.04
C ASN A 155 -16.21 17.31 17.08
N TYR A 156 -16.28 18.52 16.51
CA TYR A 156 -15.29 19.03 15.55
C TYR A 156 -13.85 18.79 16.02
N ALA A 157 -13.48 19.25 17.22
CA ALA A 157 -12.12 19.13 17.75
C ALA A 157 -11.61 17.67 17.82
N ARG A 158 -12.46 16.71 18.17
CA ARG A 158 -12.09 15.29 18.20
C ARG A 158 -11.83 14.76 16.79
N SER A 159 -12.61 15.23 15.82
CA SER A 159 -12.53 14.78 14.43
C SER A 159 -11.28 15.35 13.75
N THR A 160 -11.02 16.65 13.92
CA THR A 160 -9.79 17.29 13.46
C THR A 160 -8.55 16.66 14.11
N ALA A 161 -8.60 16.32 15.40
CA ALA A 161 -7.50 15.63 16.06
C ALA A 161 -7.22 14.25 15.44
N ALA A 162 -8.24 13.50 15.00
CA ALA A 162 -8.06 12.23 14.31
C ALA A 162 -7.38 12.40 12.94
N LEU A 163 -7.59 13.53 12.28
CA LEU A 163 -6.99 13.87 10.99
C LEU A 163 -5.54 14.41 11.10
N SER A 164 -5.08 14.73 12.31
CA SER A 164 -3.79 15.44 12.52
C SER A 164 -2.52 14.64 12.24
N GLN A 165 -2.59 13.32 12.20
CA GLN A 165 -1.44 12.48 11.90
C GLN A 165 -1.48 12.03 10.44
N PRO A 166 -0.34 11.82 9.77
CA PRO A 166 -0.34 11.09 8.51
C PRO A 166 -0.96 9.69 8.68
N LEU A 167 -1.63 9.19 7.66
CA LEU A 167 -2.17 7.84 7.56
C LEU A 167 -1.15 6.97 6.80
N PRO A 168 -0.53 5.95 7.43
CA PRO A 168 0.43 5.10 6.74
C PRO A 168 -0.13 4.42 5.50
N GLU A 169 0.75 4.04 4.56
CA GLU A 169 0.41 3.14 3.45
C GLU A 169 -0.25 1.85 3.97
N ASP A 170 -1.25 1.37 3.22
CA ASP A 170 -2.05 0.16 3.49
C ASP A 170 -2.80 0.17 4.84
N ASP A 171 -2.98 1.35 5.44
CA ASP A 171 -3.66 1.52 6.73
C ASP A 171 -5.01 2.24 6.60
N GLU A 172 -5.83 2.16 7.65
CA GLU A 172 -7.17 2.75 7.70
C GLU A 172 -7.31 3.73 8.87
N ARG A 173 -8.05 4.82 8.65
CA ARG A 173 -8.51 5.69 9.72
C ARG A 173 -9.98 6.04 9.65
N THR A 174 -10.66 5.79 10.76
CA THR A 174 -12.05 6.22 10.99
C THR A 174 -12.11 7.53 11.78
N VAL A 175 -12.78 8.54 11.22
CA VAL A 175 -13.06 9.83 11.82
C VAL A 175 -14.53 9.90 12.24
N PRO A 176 -14.84 10.05 13.54
CA PRO A 176 -16.21 10.12 14.01
C PRO A 176 -16.81 11.51 13.81
N LEU A 177 -18.05 11.60 13.34
CA LEU A 177 -18.83 12.84 13.28
C LEU A 177 -20.06 12.73 14.18
N ARG A 178 -20.36 13.81 14.90
CA ARG A 178 -21.56 14.00 15.70
C ARG A 178 -22.21 15.31 15.27
N LEU A 179 -23.36 15.20 14.62
CA LEU A 179 -24.05 16.31 13.98
C LEU A 179 -25.37 16.60 14.68
N LYS A 180 -25.75 17.87 14.73
CA LYS A 180 -27.07 18.32 15.20
C LYS A 180 -27.71 19.21 14.16
N PRO A 181 -28.71 18.70 13.41
CA PRO A 181 -29.44 19.53 12.45
C PRO A 181 -30.38 20.50 13.18
N SER A 182 -30.61 21.68 12.61
CA SER A 182 -31.56 22.67 13.16
C SER A 182 -33.01 22.18 13.13
N ARG A 183 -33.33 21.24 12.22
CA ARG A 183 -34.60 20.50 12.16
C ARG A 183 -34.41 19.13 11.49
N LYS A 184 -35.30 18.18 11.77
CA LYS A 184 -35.26 16.86 11.12
C LYS A 184 -35.53 16.95 9.62
N GLY A 185 -34.88 16.09 8.85
CA GLY A 185 -35.07 15.92 7.41
C GLY A 185 -34.28 16.90 6.55
N ILE A 186 -33.34 17.68 7.11
CA ILE A 186 -32.53 18.59 6.30
C ILE A 186 -31.49 17.82 5.48
N PRO A 187 -31.20 18.27 4.25
CA PRO A 187 -30.04 17.79 3.52
C PRO A 187 -28.76 18.29 4.19
N VAL A 188 -27.76 17.42 4.26
CA VAL A 188 -26.42 17.70 4.76
C VAL A 188 -25.42 17.16 3.74
N THR A 189 -24.40 17.94 3.44
CA THR A 189 -23.28 17.55 2.59
C THR A 189 -22.04 17.38 3.44
N VAL A 190 -21.39 16.22 3.32
CA VAL A 190 -20.03 15.99 3.82
C VAL A 190 -19.08 16.15 2.65
N GLU A 191 -18.11 17.04 2.81
CA GLU A 191 -17.10 17.33 1.79
C GLU A 191 -15.76 16.81 2.26
N VAL A 192 -15.13 15.98 1.43
CA VAL A 192 -13.80 15.46 1.69
C VAL A 192 -12.86 16.02 0.66
N SER A 193 -12.07 17.00 1.10
CA SER A 193 -11.02 17.63 0.32
C SER A 193 -9.70 17.02 0.77
N THR A 194 -8.93 16.44 -0.12
CA THR A 194 -7.64 15.86 0.28
C THR A 194 -6.52 16.91 0.13
N PRO A 195 -5.59 16.99 1.09
CA PRO A 195 -4.68 18.13 1.25
C PRO A 195 -3.66 18.39 0.16
N THR A 196 -3.48 17.52 -0.84
CA THR A 196 -2.56 17.82 -1.94
C THR A 196 -3.22 18.82 -2.90
N PRO A 197 -2.81 20.11 -2.92
CA PRO A 197 -3.51 21.11 -3.70
C PRO A 197 -3.34 20.81 -5.19
N GLY A 198 -4.44 20.44 -5.85
CA GLY A 198 -4.54 20.38 -7.30
C GLY A 198 -4.41 19.02 -7.97
N SER A 199 -4.26 17.92 -7.24
CA SER A 199 -4.26 16.57 -7.83
C SER A 199 -5.60 15.86 -7.64
N ARG A 200 -6.14 15.85 -6.41
CA ARG A 200 -7.34 15.07 -6.07
C ARG A 200 -8.67 15.83 -6.14
N ASP A 201 -9.69 15.16 -6.66
CA ASP A 201 -11.05 15.69 -6.70
C ASP A 201 -11.70 15.69 -5.30
N THR A 202 -12.38 16.79 -4.93
CA THR A 202 -13.21 16.82 -3.71
C THR A 202 -14.40 15.89 -3.86
N ALA A 203 -14.55 14.95 -2.92
CA ALA A 203 -15.71 14.07 -2.86
C ALA A 203 -16.84 14.70 -2.03
N HIS A 204 -18.04 14.77 -2.62
CA HIS A 204 -19.25 15.24 -1.96
C HIS A 204 -20.19 14.06 -1.66
N PHE A 205 -20.61 13.95 -0.40
CA PHE A 205 -21.57 12.96 0.06
C PHE A 205 -22.84 13.66 0.53
N GLN A 206 -23.96 13.39 -0.15
CA GLN A 206 -25.27 13.91 0.20
C GLN A 206 -26.00 12.98 1.15
N LEU A 207 -26.36 13.52 2.31
CA LEU A 207 -27.08 12.84 3.38
C LEU A 207 -28.38 13.58 3.70
N THR A 208 -29.29 12.88 4.37
CA THR A 208 -30.47 13.48 5.01
C THR A 208 -30.50 13.07 6.48
N LEU A 209 -30.63 14.05 7.38
CA LEU A 209 -30.66 13.81 8.82
C LEU A 209 -32.12 13.93 9.33
N GLY A 210 -32.91 12.85 9.25
CA GLY A 210 -34.33 12.90 9.61
C GLY A 210 -35.02 11.56 9.65
#